data_AF-A0A935Z6K6-F1
#
_entry.id   AF-A0A935Z6K6-F1
#
_cell.length_a   1.000
_cell.length_b   1.000
_cell.length_c   1.000
_cell.angle_alpha   90.00
_cell.angle_beta   90.00
_cell.angle_gamma   90.00
#
_symmetry.space_group_name_H-M   'P 1'
#
loop_
_entity.id
_entity.type
_entity.pdbx_description
1 polymer ?
#
loop_
_entity_poly.entity_id
_entity_poly.type
_entity_poly.pdbx_seq_one_letter_code
_entity_poly.pdbx_strand_id
1 'polypeptide(L)'
;MRTRGAFGLAAALTCAACGGASSKPAESAQAPSAASEYAPDSPSKQAGAASPVQAQPQAPPPSPAPGVQGPGRSERIRAFYSLGVELDQAGPDCRAACRALGAMDRAAGELCDVDGHDGVCKDAEGRVRDARDRVRTSCGTCPDGVVLDRAAPVPAGKLPK
;
A
#
# COMPACT_ATOMS: atom_id res chain seq x y z
N MET A 1 -18.88 1.94 -41.48
CA MET A 1 -19.31 0.64 -42.04
C MET A 1 -18.30 -0.42 -41.62
N ARG A 2 -18.78 -1.51 -40.99
CA ARG A 2 -18.25 -2.90 -40.91
C ARG A 2 -16.76 -3.08 -40.52
N THR A 3 -16.37 -3.90 -39.55
CA THR A 3 -16.76 -5.30 -39.34
C THR A 3 -16.63 -5.74 -37.87
N ARG A 4 -17.71 -6.38 -37.37
CA ARG A 4 -17.75 -7.19 -36.16
C ARG A 4 -16.92 -8.47 -36.39
N GLY A 5 -16.02 -8.81 -35.47
CA GLY A 5 -15.33 -10.09 -35.42
C GLY A 5 -15.74 -10.85 -34.16
N ALA A 6 -16.70 -11.75 -34.30
CA ALA A 6 -17.03 -12.75 -33.29
C ALA A 6 -16.11 -13.95 -33.51
N PHE A 7 -15.26 -14.26 -32.53
CA PHE A 7 -14.60 -15.56 -32.44
C PHE A 7 -14.87 -16.13 -31.05
N GLY A 8 -15.98 -16.87 -30.98
CA GLY A 8 -16.15 -17.91 -30.00
C GLY A 8 -15.38 -19.15 -30.47
N LEU A 9 -14.54 -19.69 -29.61
CA LEU A 9 -14.08 -21.07 -29.72
C LEU A 9 -13.88 -21.61 -28.31
N ALA A 10 -14.84 -22.45 -27.92
CA ALA A 10 -14.76 -23.32 -26.77
C ALA A 10 -13.67 -24.38 -27.03
N ALA A 11 -12.77 -24.57 -26.06
CA ALA A 11 -11.94 -25.76 -25.98
C ALA A 11 -11.93 -26.23 -24.53
N ALA A 12 -12.55 -27.39 -24.32
CA ALA A 12 -12.64 -28.11 -23.08
C ALA A 12 -11.41 -29.03 -22.90
N LEU A 13 -11.11 -29.34 -21.63
CA LEU A 13 -10.36 -30.50 -21.13
C LEU A 13 -8.89 -30.71 -21.57
N THR A 14 -7.97 -30.55 -20.62
CA THR A 14 -7.09 -31.67 -20.22
C THR A 14 -6.52 -31.45 -18.81
N CYS A 15 -7.09 -32.18 -17.84
CA CYS A 15 -6.49 -32.41 -16.53
C CYS A 15 -5.25 -33.30 -16.69
N ALA A 16 -4.09 -32.84 -16.22
CA ALA A 16 -2.96 -33.70 -15.89
C ALA A 16 -2.61 -33.45 -14.42
N ALA A 17 -3.08 -34.36 -13.58
CA ALA A 17 -2.77 -34.45 -12.16
C ALA A 17 -1.39 -35.12 -11.96
N CYS A 18 -0.57 -34.51 -11.12
CA CYS A 18 0.38 -35.15 -10.23
C CYS A 18 0.34 -34.29 -8.96
N GLY A 19 -0.08 -34.74 -7.78
CA GLY A 19 0.15 -36.05 -7.19
C GLY A 19 1.06 -35.85 -5.98
N GLY A 20 0.52 -35.25 -4.91
CA GLY A 20 1.24 -34.96 -3.67
C GLY A 20 0.31 -35.04 -2.46
N ALA A 21 0.04 -36.28 -2.06
CA ALA A 21 -0.49 -36.79 -0.79
C ALA A 21 -1.31 -35.88 0.13
N SER A 22 -2.59 -36.21 0.23
CA SER A 22 -3.48 -35.97 1.37
C SER A 22 -2.88 -36.48 2.68
N SER A 23 -3.06 -35.70 3.76
CA SER A 23 -3.27 -36.24 5.10
C SER A 23 -4.59 -35.72 5.64
N LYS A 24 -5.34 -36.67 6.20
CA LYS A 24 -6.70 -36.62 6.72
C LYS A 24 -6.91 -35.56 7.83
N PRO A 25 -8.18 -35.20 8.11
CA PRO A 25 -8.54 -34.17 9.08
C PRO A 25 -8.42 -34.71 10.51
N ALA A 26 -7.66 -34.00 11.35
CA ALA A 26 -7.78 -34.10 12.79
C ALA A 26 -8.73 -33.00 13.24
N GLU A 27 -10.01 -33.38 13.35
CA GLU A 27 -10.93 -32.77 14.29
C GLU A 27 -10.31 -32.87 15.68
N SER A 28 -9.80 -31.75 16.18
CA SER A 28 -9.54 -31.53 17.58
C SER A 28 -10.39 -30.35 17.98
N ALA A 29 -11.54 -30.67 18.57
CA ALA A 29 -12.27 -29.78 19.43
C ALA A 29 -11.33 -29.30 20.53
N GLN A 30 -10.77 -28.10 20.37
CA GLN A 30 -10.09 -27.39 21.43
C GLN A 30 -10.99 -26.23 21.84
N ALA A 31 -11.53 -26.38 23.04
CA ALA A 31 -12.44 -25.45 23.67
C ALA A 31 -11.87 -24.02 23.71
N PRO A 32 -12.71 -22.99 23.53
CA PRO A 32 -12.33 -21.61 23.77
C PRO A 32 -12.19 -21.38 25.28
N SER A 33 -10.96 -21.36 25.78
CA SER A 33 -10.64 -20.91 27.13
C SER A 33 -9.37 -20.07 27.11
N ALA A 34 -9.56 -18.77 26.89
CA ALA A 34 -8.91 -17.72 27.67
C ALA A 34 -9.53 -16.40 27.22
N ALA A 35 -10.56 -15.99 27.94
CA ALA A 35 -10.93 -14.59 28.05
C ALA A 35 -9.66 -13.79 28.42
N SER A 36 -9.12 -13.07 27.45
CA SER A 36 -8.33 -11.87 27.74
C SER A 36 -9.33 -10.72 27.81
N GLU A 37 -9.96 -10.65 28.98
CA GLU A 37 -10.64 -9.47 29.50
C GLU A 37 -9.54 -8.41 29.73
N TYR A 38 -9.11 -7.75 28.65
CA TYR A 38 -8.42 -6.47 28.76
C TYR A 38 -9.49 -5.39 28.78
N ALA A 39 -9.63 -4.80 29.97
CA ALA A 39 -10.52 -3.71 30.28
C ALA A 39 -10.42 -2.56 29.26
N PRO A 40 -11.53 -1.85 28.98
CA PRO A 40 -11.47 -0.57 28.31
C PRO A 40 -10.68 0.42 29.18
N ASP A 41 -9.49 0.80 28.73
CA ASP A 41 -8.75 1.91 29.31
C ASP A 41 -9.58 3.19 29.14
N SER A 42 -9.74 3.89 30.25
CA SER A 42 -10.57 5.08 30.38
C SER A 42 -10.11 6.20 29.43
N PRO A 43 -11.02 7.08 28.99
CA PRO A 43 -10.63 8.32 28.33
C PRO A 43 -9.86 9.19 29.33
N SER A 44 -8.53 9.19 29.21
CA SER A 44 -7.68 10.20 29.84
C SER A 44 -8.06 11.57 29.26
N LYS A 45 -8.86 12.32 30.02
CA LYS A 45 -8.93 13.78 29.94
C LYS A 45 -7.51 14.32 30.10
N GLN A 46 -6.84 14.61 28.99
CA GLN A 46 -5.63 15.42 29.02
C GLN A 46 -6.05 16.89 29.17
N ALA A 47 -6.35 17.26 30.41
CA ALA A 47 -6.35 18.64 30.86
C ALA A 47 -4.96 19.23 30.59
N GLY A 48 -4.93 20.47 30.09
CA GLY A 48 -3.72 21.15 29.65
C GLY A 48 -2.59 21.10 30.67
N ALA A 49 -1.46 20.55 30.25
CA ALA A 49 -0.16 20.87 30.82
C ALA A 49 0.46 21.92 29.90
N ALA A 50 0.63 23.14 30.42
CA ALA A 50 1.44 24.16 29.80
C ALA A 50 2.83 23.57 29.48
N SER A 51 3.25 23.69 28.21
CA SER A 51 4.57 23.27 27.77
C SER A 51 5.64 23.95 28.63
N PRO A 52 6.62 23.21 29.19
CA PRO A 52 7.82 23.85 29.68
C PRO A 52 8.53 24.49 28.47
N VAL A 53 8.72 25.81 28.53
CA VAL A 53 9.61 26.54 27.63
C VAL A 53 11.01 25.98 27.83
N GLN A 54 11.38 25.00 27.00
CA GLN A 54 12.78 24.63 26.83
C GLN A 54 13.47 25.79 26.12
N ALA A 55 14.44 26.40 26.80
CA ALA A 55 15.32 27.40 26.21
C ALA A 55 15.96 26.81 24.96
N GLN A 56 15.62 27.38 23.79
CA GLN A 56 16.22 27.00 22.52
C GLN A 56 17.73 27.32 22.57
N PRO A 57 18.60 26.32 22.37
CA PRO A 57 20.00 26.58 22.02
C PRO A 57 20.02 27.41 20.74
N GLN A 58 20.69 28.57 20.76
CA GLN A 58 20.88 29.39 19.57
C GLN A 58 21.59 28.55 18.50
N ALA A 59 20.89 28.32 17.39
CA ALA A 59 21.37 27.48 16.31
C ALA A 59 22.63 28.10 15.67
N PRO A 60 23.68 27.30 15.40
CA PRO A 60 24.81 27.76 14.60
C PRO A 60 24.33 28.21 13.21
N PRO A 61 25.06 29.13 12.54
CA PRO A 61 24.68 29.65 11.22
C PRO A 61 24.46 28.50 10.22
N PRO A 62 23.47 28.61 9.31
CA PRO A 62 23.17 27.56 8.35
C PRO A 62 24.37 27.39 7.42
N SER A 63 25.06 26.26 7.55
CA SER A 63 25.97 25.78 6.51
C SER A 63 25.23 25.75 5.16
N PRO A 64 25.89 26.12 4.05
CA PRO A 64 25.26 26.27 2.75
C PRO A 64 24.42 25.03 2.42
N ALA A 65 23.13 25.26 2.17
CA ALA A 65 22.17 24.22 1.90
C ALA A 65 22.72 23.32 0.77
N PRO A 66 22.83 21.99 0.97
CA PRO A 66 23.14 21.10 -0.13
C PRO A 66 22.11 21.37 -1.22
N GLY A 67 22.59 21.75 -2.41
CA GLY A 67 21.73 22.11 -3.53
C GLY A 67 20.64 21.07 -3.69
N VAL A 68 19.41 21.52 -3.92
CA VAL A 68 18.16 20.75 -3.97
C VAL A 68 18.18 19.78 -5.15
N GLN A 69 19.07 18.80 -5.09
CA GLN A 69 19.00 17.60 -5.90
C GLN A 69 17.97 16.75 -5.18
N GLY A 70 16.78 16.66 -5.76
CA GLY A 70 15.72 15.80 -5.23
C GLY A 70 16.24 14.37 -5.02
N PRO A 71 15.50 13.55 -4.25
CA PRO A 71 15.94 12.21 -3.89
C PRO A 71 16.36 11.45 -5.16
N GLY A 72 17.55 10.85 -5.09
CA GLY A 72 18.10 10.10 -6.21
C GLY A 72 17.21 8.91 -6.58
N ARG A 73 17.34 8.39 -7.79
CA ARG A 73 16.55 7.24 -8.27
C ARG A 73 16.50 6.09 -7.26
N SER A 74 17.66 5.70 -6.71
CA SER A 74 17.76 4.62 -5.72
C SER A 74 17.00 4.90 -4.43
N GLU A 75 16.91 6.16 -4.01
CA GLU A 75 16.17 6.57 -2.82
C GLU A 75 14.66 6.50 -3.06
N ARG A 76 14.18 6.96 -4.23
CA ARG A 76 12.76 6.84 -4.61
C ARG A 76 12.31 5.38 -4.70
N ILE A 77 13.16 4.52 -5.27
CA ILE A 77 12.91 3.06 -5.31
C ILE A 77 12.76 2.51 -3.89
N ARG A 78 13.68 2.85 -2.98
CA ARG A 78 13.61 2.41 -1.57
C ARG A 78 12.36 2.94 -0.88
N ALA A 79 12.03 4.22 -1.07
CA ALA A 79 10.84 4.85 -0.52
C ALA A 79 9.55 4.18 -1.01
N PHE A 80 9.49 3.80 -2.29
CA PHE A 80 8.37 3.05 -2.83
C PHE A 80 8.21 1.67 -2.16
N TYR A 81 9.31 0.93 -1.99
CA TYR A 81 9.25 -0.38 -1.33
C TYR A 81 8.91 -0.30 0.16
N SER A 82 9.35 0.74 0.88
CA SER A 82 8.96 0.93 2.28
C SER A 82 7.45 1.16 2.44
N LEU A 83 6.82 1.87 1.50
CA LEU A 83 5.36 2.09 1.52
C LEU A 83 4.59 0.77 1.35
N GLY A 84 5.12 -0.18 0.58
CA GLY A 84 4.53 -1.52 0.48
C GLY A 84 4.56 -2.25 1.82
N VAL A 85 5.67 -2.16 2.55
CA VAL A 85 5.79 -2.74 3.90
C VAL A 85 4.84 -2.06 4.89
N GLU A 86 4.69 -0.73 4.84
CA GLU A 86 3.71 -0.01 5.67
C GLU A 86 2.27 -0.44 5.36
N LEU A 87 1.95 -0.70 4.10
CA LEU A 87 0.64 -1.22 3.69
C LEU A 87 0.38 -2.62 4.26
N ASP A 88 1.36 -3.51 4.19
CA ASP A 88 1.25 -4.86 4.76
C ASP A 88 1.14 -4.82 6.30
N GLN A 89 1.83 -3.88 6.96
CA GLN A 89 1.72 -3.67 8.42
C GLN A 89 0.39 -3.06 8.86
N ALA A 90 -0.29 -2.30 7.99
CA ALA A 90 -1.60 -1.75 8.30
C ALA A 90 -2.66 -2.84 8.55
N GLY A 91 -2.43 -4.07 8.08
CA GLY A 91 -3.29 -5.22 8.40
C GLY A 91 -4.77 -4.95 8.11
N PRO A 92 -5.68 -5.12 9.10
CA PRO A 92 -7.11 -4.86 8.93
C PRO A 92 -7.50 -3.37 9.04
N ASP A 93 -6.58 -2.47 9.37
CA ASP A 93 -6.88 -1.04 9.54
C ASP A 93 -7.06 -0.33 8.20
N CYS A 94 -8.28 -0.37 7.67
CA CYS A 94 -8.62 0.13 6.35
C CYS A 94 -8.23 1.58 6.10
N ARG A 95 -8.32 2.46 7.11
CA ARG A 95 -7.92 3.86 6.97
C ARG A 95 -6.40 4.00 6.78
N ALA A 96 -5.62 3.24 7.55
CA ALA A 96 -4.17 3.22 7.41
C ALA A 96 -3.76 2.61 6.06
N ALA A 97 -4.41 1.52 5.66
CA ALA A 97 -4.16 0.86 4.39
C ALA A 97 -4.49 1.77 3.18
N CYS A 98 -5.63 2.45 3.20
CA CYS A 98 -6.01 3.40 2.14
C CYS A 98 -5.03 4.58 2.04
N ARG A 99 -4.54 5.09 3.18
CA ARG A 99 -3.54 6.16 3.20
C ARG A 99 -2.20 5.70 2.64
N ALA A 100 -1.73 4.52 3.05
CA ALA A 100 -0.50 3.93 2.56
C ALA A 100 -0.57 3.65 1.05
N LEU A 101 -1.70 3.11 0.59
CA LEU A 101 -1.97 2.90 -0.83
C LEU A 101 -1.92 4.21 -1.64
N GLY A 102 -2.56 5.27 -1.16
CA GLY A 102 -2.51 6.57 -1.82
C GLY A 102 -1.10 7.19 -1.85
N ALA A 103 -0.26 6.91 -0.86
CA ALA A 103 1.16 7.30 -0.89
C ALA A 103 1.95 6.46 -1.89
N MET A 104 1.69 5.16 -1.94
CA MET A 104 2.30 4.22 -2.87
C MET A 104 1.97 4.56 -4.33
N ASP A 105 0.72 4.96 -4.61
CA ASP A 105 0.26 5.45 -5.93
C ASP A 105 1.07 6.66 -6.41
N ARG A 106 1.27 7.66 -5.53
CA ARG A 106 2.06 8.86 -5.85
C ARG A 106 3.53 8.51 -6.06
N ALA A 107 4.11 7.69 -5.18
CA ALA A 107 5.50 7.27 -5.28
C ALA A 107 5.75 6.45 -6.57
N ALA A 108 4.81 5.60 -6.99
CA ALA A 108 4.89 4.91 -8.28
C ALA A 108 4.88 5.89 -9.44
N GLY A 109 4.01 6.92 -9.39
CA GLY A 109 3.96 7.97 -10.41
C GLY A 109 5.28 8.74 -10.53
N GLU A 110 5.88 9.13 -9.40
CA GLU A 110 7.19 9.78 -9.35
C GLU A 110 8.32 8.88 -9.85
N LEU A 111 8.23 7.57 -9.56
CA LEU A 111 9.22 6.61 -10.01
C LEU A 111 9.14 6.40 -11.52
N CYS A 112 7.92 6.30 -12.06
CA CYS A 112 7.69 6.19 -13.49
C CYS A 112 8.12 7.43 -14.28
N ASP A 113 8.01 8.62 -13.69
CA ASP A 113 8.51 9.86 -14.29
C ASP A 113 10.04 9.85 -14.47
N VAL A 114 10.77 9.27 -13.51
CA VAL A 114 12.24 9.17 -13.55
C VAL A 114 12.73 8.01 -14.42
N ASP A 115 12.03 6.86 -14.40
CA ASP A 115 12.45 5.64 -15.08
C ASP A 115 12.01 5.59 -16.56
N GLY A 116 11.26 6.57 -17.06
CA GLY A 116 10.91 6.66 -18.49
C GLY A 116 10.13 5.46 -19.04
N HIS A 117 9.38 4.75 -18.20
CA HIS A 117 8.66 3.49 -18.49
C HIS A 117 9.52 2.22 -18.60
N ASP A 118 10.75 2.23 -18.10
CA ASP A 118 11.57 1.03 -17.97
C ASP A 118 10.98 0.01 -16.95
N GLY A 119 11.69 -1.11 -16.77
CA GLY A 119 11.20 -2.25 -15.99
C GLY A 119 10.80 -1.93 -14.54
N VAL A 120 11.40 -0.92 -13.90
CA VAL A 120 11.07 -0.57 -12.51
C VAL A 120 9.72 0.13 -12.42
N CYS A 121 9.39 1.00 -13.39
CA CYS A 121 8.05 1.58 -13.48
C CYS A 121 6.99 0.48 -13.62
N LYS A 122 7.22 -0.51 -14.48
CA LYS A 122 6.28 -1.63 -14.67
C LYS A 122 6.11 -2.50 -13.42
N ASP A 123 7.19 -2.76 -12.67
CA ASP A 123 7.12 -3.45 -11.37
C ASP A 123 6.29 -2.64 -10.37
N ALA A 124 6.53 -1.33 -10.27
CA ALA A 124 5.81 -0.45 -9.38
C ALA A 124 4.31 -0.37 -9.71
N GLU A 125 3.95 -0.23 -10.99
CA GLU A 125 2.55 -0.28 -11.46
C GLU A 125 1.89 -1.61 -11.09
N GLY A 126 2.60 -2.74 -11.27
CA GLY A 126 2.11 -4.06 -10.90
C GLY A 126 1.81 -4.17 -9.40
N ARG A 127 2.74 -3.70 -8.56
CA ARG A 127 2.59 -3.72 -7.10
C ARG A 127 1.47 -2.82 -6.61
N VAL A 128 1.32 -1.63 -7.20
CA VAL A 128 0.18 -0.75 -6.91
C VAL A 128 -1.13 -1.46 -7.24
N ARG A 129 -1.19 -2.13 -8.39
CA ARG A 129 -2.37 -2.88 -8.81
C ARG A 129 -2.74 -3.98 -7.83
N ASP A 130 -1.75 -4.74 -7.34
CA ASP A 130 -1.96 -5.79 -6.35
C ASP A 130 -2.36 -5.22 -4.99
N ALA A 131 -1.76 -4.09 -4.59
CA ALA A 131 -2.11 -3.36 -3.38
C ALA A 131 -3.57 -2.87 -3.40
N ARG A 132 -4.03 -2.31 -4.53
CA ARG A 132 -5.45 -1.90 -4.72
C ARG A 132 -6.39 -3.09 -4.59
N ASP A 133 -6.03 -4.24 -5.17
CA ASP A 133 -6.85 -5.46 -5.11
C ASP A 133 -6.98 -6.00 -3.68
N ARG A 134 -5.90 -5.99 -2.91
CA ARG A 134 -5.90 -6.34 -1.49
C ARG A 134 -6.78 -5.39 -0.67
N VAL A 135 -6.56 -4.08 -0.78
CA VAL A 135 -7.34 -3.08 -0.04
C VAL A 135 -8.81 -3.14 -0.42
N ARG A 136 -9.13 -3.35 -1.70
CA ARG A 136 -10.52 -3.56 -2.16
C ARG A 136 -11.15 -4.80 -1.53
N THR A 137 -10.40 -5.90 -1.45
CA THR A 137 -10.90 -7.16 -0.88
C THR A 137 -11.11 -7.04 0.64
N SER A 138 -10.18 -6.39 1.35
CA SER A 138 -10.24 -6.25 2.81
C SER A 138 -11.21 -5.17 3.28
N CYS A 139 -11.30 -4.06 2.55
CA CYS A 139 -11.99 -2.84 3.00
C CYS A 139 -13.20 -2.44 2.17
N GLY A 140 -13.34 -2.98 0.95
CA GLY A 140 -14.39 -2.61 0.00
C GLY A 140 -14.18 -1.23 -0.62
N THR A 141 -14.16 -0.18 0.21
CA THR A 141 -14.07 1.23 -0.21
C THR A 141 -13.18 2.05 0.73
N CYS A 142 -12.48 3.05 0.20
CA CYS A 142 -11.70 3.99 0.99
C CYS A 142 -12.50 5.27 1.31
N PRO A 143 -12.50 5.76 2.56
CA PRO A 143 -13.23 6.97 2.94
C PRO A 143 -12.65 8.25 2.31
N ASP A 144 -11.36 8.23 1.97
CA ASP A 144 -10.65 9.38 1.39
C ASP A 144 -10.87 9.53 -0.13
N GLY A 145 -11.78 8.75 -0.72
CA GLY A 145 -12.05 8.80 -2.17
C GLY A 145 -10.92 8.25 -3.05
N VAL A 146 -9.96 7.53 -2.45
CA VAL A 146 -8.89 6.85 -3.19
C VAL A 146 -9.51 5.84 -4.15
N VAL A 147 -9.13 5.95 -5.42
CA VAL A 147 -9.64 5.08 -6.48
C VAL A 147 -9.03 3.69 -6.33
N LEU A 148 -9.85 2.74 -5.87
CA LEU A 148 -9.47 1.32 -5.75
C LEU A 148 -9.62 0.54 -7.06
N ASP A 149 -9.91 1.23 -8.17
CA ASP A 149 -10.06 0.57 -9.46
C ASP A 149 -8.71 0.02 -9.94
N ARG A 150 -8.73 -1.27 -10.31
CA ARG A 150 -7.54 -2.02 -10.71
C ARG A 150 -7.00 -1.57 -12.09
N ALA A 151 -7.89 -1.06 -12.94
CA ALA A 151 -7.56 -0.60 -14.29
C ALA A 151 -7.21 0.89 -14.33
N ALA A 152 -7.48 1.65 -13.25
CA ALA A 152 -7.13 3.06 -13.20
C ALA A 152 -5.61 3.26 -13.38
N PRO A 153 -5.19 4.15 -14.30
CA PRO A 153 -3.78 4.42 -14.50
C PRO A 153 -3.16 5.00 -13.23
N VAL A 154 -1.87 4.72 -13.02
CA VAL A 154 -1.10 5.39 -11.96
C VAL A 154 -1.04 6.88 -12.30
N PRO A 155 -1.34 7.78 -11.36
CA PRO A 155 -1.29 9.21 -11.64
C PRO A 155 0.16 9.59 -11.95
N ALA A 156 0.46 9.83 -13.22
CA ALA A 156 1.71 10.44 -13.62
C ALA A 156 1.77 11.80 -12.92
N GLY A 157 2.82 12.01 -12.11
CA GLY A 157 2.97 13.13 -11.19
C GLY A 157 3.07 14.49 -11.88
N LYS A 158 2.04 14.94 -12.59
CA LYS A 158 1.78 16.36 -12.81
C LYS A 158 1.09 16.87 -11.56
N LEU A 159 1.85 17.04 -10.49
CA LEU A 159 1.42 17.86 -9.37
C LEU A 159 1.01 19.22 -9.95
N PRO A 160 -0.21 19.72 -9.70
CA PRO A 160 -0.53 21.10 -10.04
C PRO A 160 0.50 22.01 -9.33
N LYS A 161 1.17 22.86 -10.11
CA LYS A 161 2.12 23.85 -9.59
C LYS A 161 1.42 24.90 -8.74
#